data_AF-A0A426X0W5-F1
#
_entry.id   AF-A0A426X0W5-F1
#
_cell.length_a   1.000
_cell.length_b   1.000
_cell.length_c   1.000
_cell.angle_alpha   90.00
_cell.angle_beta   90.00
_cell.angle_gamma   90.00
#
_symmetry.space_group_name_H-M   'P 1'
#
loop_
_entity.id
_entity.type
_entity.pdbx_description
1 polymer ?
#
loop_
_entity_poly.entity_id
_entity_poly.type
_entity_poly.pdbx_seq_one_letter_code
_entity_poly.pdbx_strand_id
1 'polypeptide(L)'
;MGNVTSSMAARFAFFPPEPATYEVFREGGGEGPLCLSRLPPGKNVEVHLVETKAGNRVVATFWRHPLARFTLLYSHGNAADLGQMLNLFHELRSHLRVNIMR
;
A
#
# COMPACT_ATOMS: atom_id res chain seq x y z
N MET A 1 8.23 8.52 -31.21
CA MET A 1 8.40 9.85 -30.59
C MET A 1 7.31 10.00 -29.53
N GLY A 2 7.64 9.95 -28.23
CA GLY A 2 6.62 10.02 -27.18
C GLY A 2 7.05 9.56 -25.78
N ASN A 3 8.35 9.50 -25.49
CA ASN A 3 8.87 8.94 -24.23
C ASN A 3 9.57 10.01 -23.37
N VAL A 4 8.95 11.19 -23.26
CA VAL A 4 9.50 12.33 -22.51
C VAL A 4 8.42 12.98 -21.64
N THR A 5 7.69 12.18 -20.86
CA THR A 5 7.02 12.67 -19.65
C THR A 5 7.92 12.41 -18.45
N SER A 6 8.87 13.33 -18.37
CA SER A 6 9.85 13.71 -17.34
C SER A 6 9.98 12.86 -16.06
N SER A 7 11.24 12.58 -15.71
CA SER A 7 11.68 12.09 -14.39
C SER A 7 11.17 12.93 -13.21
N MET A 8 10.72 14.16 -13.45
CA MET A 8 10.11 15.04 -12.46
C MET A 8 8.69 14.58 -12.09
N ALA A 9 7.87 14.16 -13.05
CA ALA A 9 6.52 13.66 -12.77
C ALA A 9 6.55 12.43 -11.84
N ALA A 10 7.53 11.55 -12.02
CA ALA A 10 7.75 10.39 -11.14
C ALA A 10 8.22 10.77 -9.72
N ARG A 11 8.86 11.94 -9.54
CA ARG A 11 9.24 12.43 -8.20
C ARG A 11 8.07 13.09 -7.47
N PHE A 12 7.19 13.80 -8.17
CA PHE A 12 5.97 14.39 -7.60
C PHE A 12 4.84 13.40 -7.35
N ALA A 13 4.99 12.20 -7.90
CA ALA A 13 4.01 11.13 -7.90
C ALA A 13 3.89 10.32 -6.61
N PHE A 14 4.78 10.52 -5.64
CA PHE A 14 4.82 9.69 -4.43
C PHE A 14 4.97 10.53 -3.16
N PHE A 15 4.55 11.79 -3.20
CA PHE A 15 4.43 12.55 -1.97
C PHE A 15 3.11 12.17 -1.30
N PRO A 16 3.14 11.49 -0.14
CA PRO A 16 1.96 11.49 0.70
C PRO A 16 1.58 12.96 0.98
N PRO A 17 0.29 13.28 1.15
CA PRO A 17 -0.17 14.62 1.50
C PRO A 17 0.64 15.13 2.69
N GLU A 18 0.90 16.43 2.79
CA GLU A 18 1.53 17.01 3.97
C GLU A 18 0.45 17.44 4.98
N PRO A 19 0.41 16.88 6.20
CA PRO A 19 1.26 15.81 6.75
C PRO A 19 0.85 14.41 6.29
N ALA A 20 1.82 13.49 6.21
CA ALA A 20 1.59 12.14 5.70
C ALA A 20 0.50 11.44 6.50
N THR A 21 -0.50 10.91 5.81
CA THR A 21 -1.65 10.27 6.47
C THR A 21 -1.38 8.83 6.88
N TYR A 22 -0.21 8.28 6.55
CA TYR A 22 0.27 6.99 7.05
C TYR A 22 1.78 7.01 7.30
N GLU A 23 2.23 6.12 8.18
CA GLU A 23 3.62 5.86 8.50
C GLU A 23 3.86 4.35 8.46
N VAL A 24 5.05 3.92 8.03
CA VAL A 24 5.44 2.50 8.05
C VAL A 24 6.52 2.30 9.10
N PHE A 25 6.27 1.42 10.06
CA PHE A 25 7.18 1.15 11.17
C PHE A 25 7.27 -0.34 11.45
N ARG A 26 8.30 -0.77 12.19
CA ARG A 26 8.40 -2.16 12.67
C ARG A 26 7.89 -2.24 14.10
N GLU A 27 6.92 -3.13 14.35
CA GLU A 27 6.37 -3.35 15.68
C GLU A 27 7.38 -4.16 16.53
N GLY A 28 7.85 -3.60 17.66
CA GLY A 28 8.80 -4.28 18.55
C GLY A 28 10.29 -4.13 18.20
N GLY A 29 10.65 -3.28 17.23
CA GLY A 29 12.05 -2.98 16.89
C GLY A 29 12.59 -3.74 15.67
N GLY A 30 13.91 -3.93 15.61
CA GLY A 30 14.65 -4.28 14.38
C GLY A 30 14.15 -5.48 13.57
N GLU A 31 13.59 -6.50 14.22
CA GLU A 31 13.10 -7.73 13.56
C GLU A 31 11.58 -7.86 13.54
N GLY A 32 10.85 -6.83 14.00
CA GLY A 32 9.40 -6.81 14.03
C GLY A 32 8.74 -6.85 12.65
N PRO A 33 7.48 -7.34 12.56
CA PRO A 33 6.70 -7.22 11.33
C PRO A 33 6.52 -5.74 10.98
N LEU A 34 6.45 -5.45 9.67
CA LEU A 34 6.11 -4.12 9.21
C LEU A 34 4.63 -3.86 9.48
N CYS A 35 4.34 -2.67 9.99
CA CYS A 35 3.01 -2.17 10.27
C CYS A 35 2.83 -0.82 9.59
N LEU A 36 1.57 -0.50 9.29
CA LEU A 36 1.17 0.78 8.71
C LEU A 36 0.32 1.49 9.75
N SER A 37 0.61 2.76 10.04
CA SER A 37 -0.16 3.54 11.00
C SER A 37 -1.62 3.61 10.59
N ARG A 38 -2.53 3.58 11.56
CA ARG A 38 -4.00 3.46 11.35
C ARG A 38 -4.50 2.09 10.92
N LEU A 39 -3.63 1.11 10.67
CA LEU A 39 -4.04 -0.28 10.62
C LEU A 39 -3.81 -0.96 11.96
N PRO A 40 -4.79 -1.73 12.47
CA PRO A 40 -4.53 -2.57 13.63
C PRO A 40 -3.47 -3.61 13.24
N PRO A 41 -2.41 -3.79 14.04
CA PRO A 41 -1.50 -4.91 13.86
C PRO A 41 -2.32 -6.19 13.97
N GLY A 42 -2.37 -6.99 12.91
CA GLY A 42 -3.30 -8.10 12.86
C GLY A 42 -3.07 -9.04 11.67
N LYS A 43 -3.45 -10.31 11.85
CA LYS A 43 -3.26 -11.41 10.88
C LYS A 43 -3.92 -11.20 9.51
N ASN A 44 -4.76 -10.18 9.37
CA ASN A 44 -5.54 -9.94 8.17
C ASN A 44 -4.91 -8.92 7.22
N VAL A 45 -3.90 -8.15 7.66
CA VAL A 45 -3.17 -7.23 6.79
C VAL A 45 -1.67 -7.37 7.01
N GLU A 46 -0.96 -7.69 5.95
CA GLU A 46 0.49 -7.81 5.95
C GLU A 46 1.10 -6.64 5.18
N VAL A 47 2.09 -5.97 5.76
CA VAL A 47 2.79 -4.85 5.12
C VAL A 47 4.15 -5.35 4.64
N HIS A 48 4.51 -5.00 3.42
CA HIS A 48 5.74 -5.42 2.75
C HIS A 48 6.44 -4.19 2.18
N LEU A 49 7.77 -4.22 2.16
CA LEU A 49 8.57 -3.23 1.46
C LEU A 49 9.20 -3.91 0.24
N VAL A 50 8.72 -3.57 -0.95
CA VAL A 50 9.17 -4.17 -2.20
C VAL A 50 10.23 -3.29 -2.83
N GLU A 51 11.42 -3.86 -3.05
CA GLU A 51 12.48 -3.20 -3.80
C GLU A 51 12.30 -3.46 -5.30
N THR A 52 12.23 -2.38 -6.06
CA THR A 52 12.14 -2.43 -7.52
C THR A 52 13.54 -2.59 -8.13
N LYS A 53 13.62 -3.09 -9.37
CA LYS A 53 14.89 -3.17 -10.12
C LYS A 53 15.59 -1.82 -10.30
N ALA A 54 14.83 -0.72 -10.21
CA ALA A 54 15.34 0.65 -10.31
C ALA A 54 15.84 1.20 -8.96
N GLY A 55 15.82 0.42 -7.88
CA GLY A 55 16.26 0.82 -6.54
C GLY A 55 15.21 1.56 -5.71
N ASN A 56 13.99 1.76 -6.22
CA ASN A 56 12.91 2.36 -5.45
C ASN A 56 12.32 1.35 -4.47
N ARG A 57 11.95 1.82 -3.27
CA ARG A 57 11.20 1.05 -2.26
C ARG A 57 9.74 1.44 -2.32
N VAL A 58 8.88 0.45 -2.54
CA VAL A 58 7.42 0.63 -2.61
C VAL A 58 6.79 -0.11 -1.43
N VAL A 59 5.93 0.58 -0.70
CA VAL A 59 5.11 -0.05 0.35
C VAL A 59 3.99 -0.82 -0.32
N ALA A 60 3.87 -2.10 0.00
CA ALA A 60 2.79 -2.97 -0.42
C ALA A 60 2.01 -3.48 0.79
N THR A 61 0.70 -3.69 0.65
CA THR A 61 -0.17 -4.23 1.69
C THR A 61 -1.00 -5.38 1.13
N PHE A 62 -1.02 -6.50 1.84
CA PHE A 62 -1.82 -7.66 1.49
C PHE A 62 -2.92 -7.87 2.51
N TRP A 63 -4.16 -7.73 2.07
CA TRP A 63 -5.36 -7.81 2.89
C TRP A 63 -6.06 -9.15 2.66
N ARG A 64 -6.06 -10.02 3.67
CA ARG A 64 -6.61 -11.37 3.62
C ARG A 64 -8.06 -11.40 4.06
N HIS A 65 -8.95 -11.99 3.28
CA HIS A 65 -10.34 -12.26 3.68
C HIS A 65 -10.54 -13.77 3.89
N PRO A 66 -11.11 -14.22 5.03
CA PRO A 66 -11.20 -15.66 5.36
C PRO A 66 -11.94 -16.51 4.33
N LEU A 67 -12.89 -15.92 3.60
CA LEU A 67 -13.71 -16.59 2.58
C LEU A 67 -13.30 -16.23 1.14
N ALA A 68 -12.14 -15.60 0.93
CA ALA A 68 -11.73 -15.17 -0.40
C ALA A 68 -11.40 -16.33 -1.32
N ARG A 69 -12.02 -16.30 -2.52
CA ARG A 69 -11.66 -17.17 -3.65
C ARG A 69 -10.76 -16.48 -4.67
N PHE A 70 -10.74 -15.15 -4.66
CA PHE A 70 -9.99 -14.33 -5.61
C PHE A 70 -9.16 -13.28 -4.89
N THR A 71 -8.09 -12.84 -5.55
CA THR A 71 -7.23 -11.74 -5.10
C THR A 71 -7.31 -10.62 -6.12
N LEU A 72 -7.68 -9.43 -5.67
CA LEU A 72 -7.64 -8.21 -6.47
C LEU A 72 -6.25 -7.58 -6.35
N LEU A 73 -5.52 -7.50 -7.47
CA LEU A 73 -4.34 -6.64 -7.56
C LEU A 73 -4.82 -5.23 -7.90
N TYR A 74 -4.64 -4.31 -6.95
CA TYR A 74 -5.11 -2.95 -7.07
C TYR A 74 -3.94 -1.98 -7.18
N SER A 75 -3.85 -1.27 -8.31
CA SER A 75 -2.94 -0.14 -8.50
C SER A 75 -3.74 1.16 -8.50
N HIS A 76 -3.28 2.17 -7.76
CA HIS A 76 -3.82 3.52 -7.87
C HIS A 76 -2.96 4.40 -8.80
N GLY A 77 -3.53 5.53 -9.24
CA GLY A 77 -2.76 6.58 -9.90
C GLY A 77 -1.76 7.24 -8.95
N ASN A 78 -0.72 7.87 -9.48
CA ASN A 78 0.41 8.42 -8.71
C ASN A 78 -0.02 9.26 -7.49
N ALA A 79 -0.96 10.19 -7.61
CA ALA A 79 -1.29 11.15 -6.54
C ALA A 79 -2.15 10.62 -5.37
N ALA A 80 -2.36 9.31 -5.24
CA ALA A 80 -3.23 8.77 -4.20
C ALA A 80 -2.45 8.40 -2.93
N ASP A 81 -3.00 8.78 -1.78
CA ASP A 81 -2.43 8.44 -0.48
C ASP A 81 -2.94 7.09 0.04
N LEU A 82 -2.02 6.19 0.39
CA LEU A 82 -2.37 4.87 0.89
C LEU A 82 -3.18 4.91 2.19
N GLY A 83 -2.88 5.84 3.09
CA GLY A 83 -3.60 6.06 4.35
C GLY A 83 -5.06 6.50 4.15
N GLN A 84 -5.33 7.33 3.14
CA GLN A 84 -6.69 7.72 2.77
C GLN A 84 -7.48 6.57 2.13
N MET A 85 -6.79 5.64 1.46
CA MET A 85 -7.43 4.51 0.77
C MET A 85 -7.73 3.31 1.67
N LEU A 86 -7.26 3.29 2.92
CA LEU A 86 -7.44 2.14 3.83
C LEU A 86 -8.92 1.75 4.02
N ASN A 87 -9.80 2.75 4.18
CA ASN A 87 -11.24 2.51 4.34
C ASN A 87 -11.84 1.89 3.07
N LEU A 88 -11.46 2.38 1.89
CA LEU A 88 -11.89 1.82 0.61
C LEU A 88 -11.48 0.34 0.50
N PHE A 89 -10.25 -0.01 0.86
CA PHE A 89 -9.80 -1.41 0.82
C PHE A 89 -10.53 -2.28 1.82
N HIS A 90 -10.81 -1.76 3.02
CA HIS A 90 -11.59 -2.48 4.02
C HIS A 90 -13.01 -2.80 3.51
N GLU A 91 -13.70 -1.80 2.97
CA GLU A 91 -15.05 -1.95 2.42
C GLU A 91 -15.06 -2.88 1.20
N LEU A 92 -14.13 -2.70 0.27
CA LEU A 92 -14.06 -3.49 -0.95
C LEU A 92 -13.77 -4.97 -0.64
N ARG A 93 -12.83 -5.23 0.28
CA ARG A 93 -12.52 -6.58 0.79
C ARG A 93 -13.76 -7.23 1.42
N SER A 94 -14.49 -6.49 2.23
CA SER A 94 -15.66 -7.00 2.97
C SER A 94 -16.84 -7.32 2.03
N HIS A 95 -17.20 -6.37 1.16
CA HIS A 95 -18.35 -6.52 0.26
C HIS A 95 -18.11 -7.56 -0.84
N LEU A 96 -16.92 -7.56 -1.45
CA LEU A 96 -16.61 -8.49 -2.54
C LEU A 96 -16.07 -9.84 -2.03
N ARG A 97 -15.70 -9.93 -0.74
CA ARG A 97 -15.09 -11.12 -0.13
C ARG A 97 -13.86 -11.58 -0.92
N VAL A 98 -12.96 -10.66 -1.21
CA VAL A 98 -11.70 -10.91 -1.95
C VAL A 98 -10.50 -10.57 -1.09
N ASN A 99 -9.35 -11.18 -1.39
CA ASN A 99 -8.08 -10.64 -0.92
C ASN A 99 -7.74 -9.40 -1.74
N ILE A 100 -6.98 -8.46 -1.18
CA ILE A 100 -6.48 -7.29 -1.92
C ILE A 100 -4.97 -7.24 -1.78
N MET A 101 -4.26 -7.16 -2.91
CA MET A 101 -2.86 -6.81 -2.97
C MET A 101 -2.75 -5.38 -3.50
N ARG A 102 -2.21 -4.48 -2.68
CA ARG A 102 -1.90 -3.10 -3.05
C ARG A 102 -0.40 -2.90 -2.98
#